data_AF-A0A1G9QU21-F1
#
_entry.id   AF-A0A1G9QU21-F1
#
_cell.length_a   1.000
_cell.length_b   1.000
_cell.length_c   1.000
_cell.angle_alpha   90.00
_cell.angle_beta   90.00
_cell.angle_gamma   90.00
#
_symmetry.space_group_name_H-M   'P 1'
#
loop_
_entity.id
_entity.type
_entity.pdbx_description
1 polymer ?
#
loop_
_entity_poly.entity_id
_entity_poly.type
_entity_poly.pdbx_seq_one_letter_code
_entity_poly.pdbx_strand_id
1 'polypeptide(L)'
;MELTEYTLNKQREMAQSIKNLLEQEIVNTTDEIRLSDIKTGVDYCNGAIVSCRLAAEILKQQKEAKKAEEATAEPTTPPVDEKTTADEAKPATEDKPKKRSHHRTAKPPVEEPAVEEDITADLDDLF
;
A
#
# COMPACT_ATOMS: atom_id res chain seq x y z
N MET A 1 4.95 8.19 -4.55
CA MET A 1 4.39 6.93 -4.05
C MET A 1 5.55 6.12 -3.49
N GLU A 2 5.49 5.72 -2.22
CA GLU A 2 6.55 4.91 -1.62
C GLU A 2 6.44 3.46 -2.07
N LEU A 3 7.58 2.82 -2.32
CA LEU A 3 7.63 1.41 -2.69
C LEU A 3 7.50 0.54 -1.44
N THR A 4 6.44 -0.25 -1.37
CA THR A 4 6.15 -1.17 -0.26
C THR A 4 6.07 -2.61 -0.74
N GLU A 5 6.23 -3.57 0.17
CA GLU A 5 6.02 -5.00 -0.13
C GLU A 5 4.61 -5.25 -0.66
N TYR A 6 3.60 -4.56 -0.11
CA TYR A 6 2.22 -4.63 -0.57
C TYR A 6 2.09 -4.19 -2.03
N THR A 7 2.67 -3.05 -2.40
CA THR A 7 2.61 -2.55 -3.78
C THR A 7 3.32 -3.47 -4.76
N LEU A 8 4.46 -4.07 -4.36
CA LEU A 8 5.18 -5.04 -5.19
C LEU A 8 4.40 -6.34 -5.35
N ASN A 9 3.76 -6.84 -4.28
CA ASN A 9 2.95 -8.04 -4.38
C ASN A 9 1.72 -7.82 -5.27
N LYS A 10 1.07 -6.66 -5.17
CA LYS A 10 -0.06 -6.29 -6.04
C LYS A 10 0.36 -6.20 -7.52
N GLN A 11 1.54 -5.64 -7.81
CA GLN A 11 2.09 -5.61 -9.16
C GLN A 11 2.42 -7.02 -9.68
N ARG A 12 2.99 -7.89 -8.83
CA ARG A 12 3.26 -9.29 -9.17
C ARG A 12 1.98 -10.06 -9.52
N GLU A 13 0.92 -9.90 -8.72
CA GLU A 13 -0.37 -10.55 -8.95
C GLU A 13 -1.03 -10.04 -10.23
N MET A 14 -0.95 -8.75 -10.51
CA MET A 14 -1.42 -8.17 -11.76
C MET A 14 -0.67 -8.75 -12.97
N ALA A 15 0.67 -8.77 -12.93
CA ALA A 15 1.48 -9.34 -14.00
C ALA A 15 1.19 -10.84 -14.21
N GLN A 16 0.94 -11.59 -13.14
CA GLN A 16 0.53 -12.99 -13.22
C GLN A 16 -0.84 -13.16 -13.89
N SER A 17 -1.81 -12.29 -13.54
CA SER A 17 -3.14 -12.30 -14.16
C SER A 17 -3.06 -12.03 -15.67
N ILE A 18 -2.30 -10.99 -16.07
CA ILE A 18 -2.09 -10.66 -17.49
C ILE A 18 -1.39 -11.81 -18.21
N LYS A 19 -0.33 -12.38 -17.63
CA LYS A 19 0.36 -13.55 -18.18
C LYS A 19 -0.62 -14.69 -18.47
N ASN A 20 -1.47 -15.03 -17.51
CA ASN A 20 -2.43 -16.11 -17.66
C ASN A 20 -3.44 -15.84 -18.80
N LEU A 21 -3.89 -14.59 -18.95
CA LEU A 21 -4.76 -14.18 -20.07
C LEU A 21 -4.05 -14.31 -21.43
N LEU A 22 -2.79 -13.86 -21.51
CA LEU A 22 -1.98 -13.99 -22.73
C LEU A 22 -1.74 -15.46 -23.09
N GLU A 23 -1.45 -16.30 -22.09
CA GLU A 23 -1.29 -17.76 -22.31
C GLU A 23 -2.57 -18.44 -22.79
N GLN A 24 -3.75 -17.97 -22.35
CA GLN A 24 -5.03 -18.44 -22.90
C GLN A 24 -5.22 -17.97 -24.35
N GLU A 25 -4.85 -16.73 -24.66
CA GLU A 25 -4.97 -16.17 -26.02
C GLU A 25 -4.05 -16.90 -27.03
N ILE A 26 -2.90 -17.41 -26.59
CA ILE A 26 -1.99 -18.25 -27.41
C ILE A 26 -2.73 -19.48 -27.96
N VAL A 27 -3.62 -20.09 -27.18
CA VAL A 27 -4.36 -21.30 -27.59
C VAL A 27 -5.37 -20.98 -28.70
N ASN A 28 -5.91 -19.76 -28.70
CA ASN A 28 -6.98 -19.34 -29.62
C ASN A 28 -6.44 -18.62 -30.88
N THR A 29 -5.16 -18.24 -30.90
CA THR A 29 -4.56 -17.44 -31.98
C THR A 29 -3.86 -18.31 -33.01
N THR A 30 -4.21 -18.14 -34.28
CA THR A 30 -3.58 -18.82 -35.42
C THR A 30 -2.69 -17.91 -36.26
N ASP A 31 -2.84 -16.59 -36.12
CA ASP A 31 -2.01 -15.60 -36.81
C ASP A 31 -0.59 -15.57 -36.19
N GLU A 32 0.43 -15.85 -36.99
CA GLU A 32 1.82 -15.98 -36.51
C GLU A 32 2.40 -14.66 -35.99
N ILE A 33 2.05 -13.54 -36.60
CA ILE A 33 2.54 -12.21 -36.18
C ILE A 33 1.95 -11.90 -34.81
N ARG A 34 0.64 -12.04 -34.67
CA ARG A 34 -0.07 -11.84 -33.40
C ARG A 34 0.42 -12.81 -32.33
N LEU A 35 0.72 -14.05 -32.68
CA LEU A 35 1.26 -15.04 -31.74
C LEU A 35 2.64 -14.62 -31.20
N SER A 36 3.50 -14.04 -32.05
CA SER A 36 4.80 -13.50 -31.65
C SER A 36 4.65 -12.35 -30.65
N ASP A 37 3.70 -11.44 -30.90
CA ASP A 37 3.42 -10.32 -30.00
C ASP A 37 2.91 -10.81 -28.64
N ILE A 38 1.99 -11.78 -28.63
CA ILE A 38 1.47 -12.36 -27.39
C ILE A 38 2.58 -13.03 -26.59
N LYS A 39 3.47 -13.80 -27.24
CA LYS A 39 4.63 -14.42 -26.59
C LYS A 39 5.57 -13.38 -25.98
N THR A 40 5.83 -12.29 -26.70
CA THR A 40 6.62 -11.17 -26.19
C THR A 40 5.97 -10.55 -24.95
N GLY A 41 4.63 -10.42 -24.94
CA GLY A 41 3.87 -9.98 -23.78
C GLY A 41 4.00 -10.94 -22.57
N VAL A 42 3.99 -12.26 -22.81
CA VAL A 42 4.22 -13.26 -21.77
C VAL A 42 5.62 -13.11 -21.17
N ASP A 43 6.64 -12.93 -22.00
CA ASP A 43 8.03 -12.73 -21.55
C ASP A 43 8.18 -11.44 -20.75
N TYR A 44 7.51 -10.37 -21.16
CA TYR A 44 7.46 -9.13 -20.38
C TYR A 44 6.83 -9.35 -19.00
N CYS A 45 5.71 -10.08 -18.92
CA CYS A 45 5.08 -10.40 -17.63
C CYS A 45 6.00 -11.26 -16.75
N ASN A 46 6.71 -12.23 -17.33
CA ASN A 46 7.70 -13.03 -16.61
C ASN A 46 8.80 -12.14 -16.02
N GLY A 47 9.34 -11.22 -16.82
CA GLY A 47 10.33 -10.24 -16.36
C GLY A 47 9.81 -9.35 -15.23
N ALA A 48 8.57 -8.86 -15.33
CA ALA A 48 7.93 -8.06 -14.29
C ALA A 48 7.73 -8.84 -12.98
N ILE A 49 7.30 -10.11 -13.05
CA ILE A 49 7.12 -10.98 -11.88
C ILE A 49 8.45 -11.20 -11.16
N VAL A 50 9.52 -11.51 -11.90
CA VAL A 50 10.86 -11.71 -11.33
C VAL A 50 11.38 -10.42 -10.70
N SER A 51 11.21 -9.28 -11.38
CA SER A 51 11.63 -7.97 -10.88
C SER A 51 10.89 -7.60 -9.59
N CYS A 52 9.58 -7.88 -9.50
CA CYS A 52 8.81 -7.63 -8.28
C CYS A 52 9.30 -8.49 -7.10
N ARG A 53 9.66 -9.75 -7.35
CA ARG A 53 10.22 -10.64 -6.31
C ARG A 53 11.58 -10.14 -5.83
N LEU A 54 12.47 -9.76 -6.76
CA LEU A 54 13.78 -9.22 -6.43
C LEU A 54 13.67 -7.92 -5.63
N ALA A 55 12.80 -7.00 -6.05
CA ALA A 55 12.58 -5.75 -5.32
C ALA A 55 12.06 -5.99 -3.90
N ALA A 56 11.21 -7.01 -3.70
CA ALA A 56 10.70 -7.36 -2.37
C ALA A 56 11.81 -7.93 -1.47
N GLU A 57 12.72 -8.74 -2.03
CA GLU A 57 13.88 -9.25 -1.32
C GLU A 57 14.86 -8.12 -0.93
N ILE A 58 15.14 -7.20 -1.85
CA ILE A 58 15.98 -6.02 -1.58
C ILE A 58 15.35 -5.17 -0.46
N LEU A 59 14.04 -4.93 -0.49
CA LEU A 59 13.35 -4.21 0.58
C LEU A 59 13.49 -4.90 1.93
N LYS A 60 13.40 -6.24 1.96
CA LYS A 60 13.59 -7.01 3.19
C LYS A 60 15.02 -6.88 3.73
N GLN A 61 16.03 -7.01 2.87
CA GLN A 61 17.44 -6.85 3.23
C GLN A 61 17.72 -5.43 3.77
N GLN A 62 17.14 -4.40 3.16
CA GLN A 62 17.27 -3.02 3.64
C GLN A 62 16.65 -2.81 5.03
N LYS A 63 15.50 -3.44 5.32
CA LYS A 63 14.89 -3.39 6.65
C LYS A 63 15.75 -4.10 7.69
N GLU A 64 16.31 -5.25 7.35
CA GLU A 64 17.22 -6.00 8.24
C GLU A 64 18.52 -5.23 8.51
N ALA A 65 19.10 -4.59 7.48
CA ALA A 65 20.30 -3.76 7.63
C ALA A 65 20.04 -2.54 8.53
N LYS A 66 18.93 -1.81 8.34
CA LYS A 66 18.56 -0.68 9.20
C LYS A 66 18.33 -1.11 10.65
N LYS A 67 17.70 -2.26 10.86
CA LYS A 67 17.49 -2.82 12.21
C LYS A 67 18.81 -3.19 12.89
N ALA A 68 19.78 -3.71 12.14
CA ALA A 68 21.11 -4.02 12.67
C ALA A 68 21.89 -2.74 13.04
N GLU A 69 21.75 -1.68 12.25
CA GLU A 69 22.39 -0.38 12.51
C GLU A 69 21.80 0.30 13.77
N GLU A 70 20.47 0.27 13.95
CA GLU A 70 19.81 0.77 15.17
C GLU A 70 20.22 -0.01 16.43
N ALA A 71 20.41 -1.33 16.34
CA ALA A 71 20.86 -2.16 17.45
C ALA A 71 22.32 -1.91 17.84
N THR A 72 23.14 -1.39 16.92
CA THR A 72 24.56 -1.06 17.17
C THR A 72 24.73 0.36 17.72
N ALA A 73 23.68 1.19 17.62
CA ALA A 73 23.65 2.55 18.11
C ALA A 73 23.08 2.69 19.54
N GLU A 74 22.86 1.57 20.26
CA GLU A 74 22.54 1.63 21.69
C GLU A 74 23.71 2.31 22.44
N PRO A 75 23.52 3.51 23.01
CA PRO A 75 24.58 4.15 23.76
C PRO A 75 24.77 3.35 25.04
N THR A 76 25.98 2.85 25.25
CA THR A 76 26.54 2.58 26.56
C THR A 76 26.46 3.85 27.42
N THR A 77 25.30 4.13 28.00
CA THR A 77 25.19 4.95 29.21
C THR A 77 25.11 3.99 30.39
N PRO A 78 26.13 3.92 31.26
CA PRO A 78 26.03 3.12 32.49
C PRO A 78 24.86 3.64 33.34
N PRO A 79 24.23 2.77 34.15
CA PRO A 79 23.16 3.19 35.04
C PRO A 79 23.76 4.15 36.08
N VAL A 80 23.36 5.42 36.04
CA VAL A 80 23.61 6.33 37.15
C VAL A 80 22.61 5.96 38.24
N ASP A 81 23.05 5.07 39.13
CA ASP A 81 22.48 4.88 40.46
C ASP A 81 22.67 6.19 41.24
N GLU A 82 21.63 7.02 41.33
CA GLU A 82 21.54 8.07 42.36
C GLU A 82 20.35 7.77 43.28
N LYS A 83 20.68 7.06 44.35
CA LYS A 83 19.92 6.98 45.59
C LYS A 83 20.36 8.14 46.50
N THR A 84 19.46 8.57 47.40
CA THR A 84 19.59 9.58 48.51
C THR A 84 19.27 11.02 48.05
N THR A 85 18.23 11.74 48.49
CA THR A 85 17.71 12.07 49.85
C THR A 85 16.22 12.48 49.78
N ALA A 86 15.30 11.88 50.57
CA ALA A 86 14.61 12.47 51.74
C ALA A 86 13.96 13.86 51.50
N ASP A 87 12.64 13.97 51.32
CA ASP A 87 11.56 14.14 52.34
C ASP A 87 11.21 15.63 52.57
N GLU A 88 10.00 16.06 52.14
CA GLU A 88 9.00 16.73 53.01
C GLU A 88 7.81 17.33 52.22
N ALA A 89 6.61 17.13 52.80
CA ALA A 89 5.40 17.98 52.74
C ALA A 89 4.42 17.93 51.53
N LYS A 90 3.60 16.87 51.47
CA LYS A 90 2.11 16.78 51.69
C LYS A 90 1.11 17.84 51.09
N PRO A 91 -0.23 17.56 51.03
CA PRO A 91 -0.99 17.33 49.77
C PRO A 91 -2.28 18.19 49.63
N ALA A 92 -2.97 18.13 48.48
CA ALA A 92 -4.40 18.56 48.40
C ALA A 92 -5.20 17.84 47.28
N THR A 93 -6.01 16.87 47.72
CA THR A 93 -7.42 16.57 47.35
C THR A 93 -7.85 16.26 45.90
N GLU A 94 -8.30 15.00 45.75
CA GLU A 94 -9.53 14.51 45.06
C GLU A 94 -10.57 15.57 44.62
N ASP A 95 -11.18 15.39 43.43
CA ASP A 95 -12.51 14.76 43.29
C ASP A 95 -13.01 14.84 41.81
N LYS A 96 -13.52 13.71 41.26
CA LYS A 96 -14.33 13.66 40.04
C LYS A 96 -15.75 13.25 40.45
N PRO A 97 -16.79 13.73 39.76
CA PRO A 97 -17.67 12.74 39.12
C PRO A 97 -18.29 13.11 37.75
N LYS A 98 -18.54 12.04 36.99
CA LYS A 98 -19.26 11.89 35.70
C LYS A 98 -20.71 12.42 35.72
N LYS A 99 -21.24 12.83 34.55
CA LYS A 99 -22.50 12.35 33.90
C LYS A 99 -23.07 13.31 32.82
N ARG A 100 -23.37 12.82 31.61
CA ARG A 100 -24.72 12.59 31.03
C ARG A 100 -24.72 12.42 29.50
N SER A 101 -25.40 11.37 29.05
CA SER A 101 -25.75 10.96 27.68
C SER A 101 -26.88 11.81 27.10
N HIS A 102 -26.94 12.02 25.77
CA HIS A 102 -28.14 12.05 24.89
C HIS A 102 -27.66 12.17 23.41
N HIS A 103 -27.75 11.13 22.58
CA HIS A 103 -28.87 10.74 21.68
C HIS A 103 -29.25 11.77 20.60
N ARG A 104 -28.90 11.53 19.32
CA ARG A 104 -29.85 11.36 18.20
C ARG A 104 -29.17 11.17 16.84
N THR A 105 -29.69 10.18 16.11
CA THR A 105 -29.53 9.90 14.69
C THR A 105 -30.19 10.96 13.81
N ALA A 106 -29.54 11.36 12.72
CA ALA A 106 -30.19 11.99 11.56
C ALA A 106 -29.52 11.49 10.26
N LYS A 107 -30.34 10.99 9.34
CA LYS A 107 -30.04 10.40 8.03
C LYS A 107 -29.74 11.50 6.97
N PRO A 108 -29.17 11.13 5.79
CA PRO A 108 -28.50 12.05 4.87
C PRO A 108 -29.48 12.77 3.92
N PRO A 109 -29.11 13.92 3.34
CA PRO A 109 -29.85 14.51 2.23
C PRO A 109 -29.45 13.87 0.89
N VAL A 110 -30.48 13.67 0.07
CA VAL A 110 -30.49 13.19 -1.31
C VAL A 110 -29.96 14.29 -2.23
N GLU A 111 -29.08 13.94 -3.17
CA GLU A 111 -28.61 14.82 -4.25
C GLU A 111 -29.20 14.31 -5.59
N GLU A 112 -29.84 15.23 -6.32
CA GLU A 112 -30.55 15.02 -7.58
C GLU A 112 -29.59 14.80 -8.77
N PRO A 113 -30.05 14.19 -9.88
CA PRO A 113 -29.18 13.58 -10.88
C PRO A 113 -28.46 14.62 -11.77
N ALA A 114 -27.18 14.36 -12.03
CA ALA A 114 -26.38 15.08 -13.01
C ALA A 114 -26.95 14.89 -14.42
N VAL A 115 -27.07 16.00 -15.14
CA VAL A 115 -27.41 16.06 -16.57
C VAL A 115 -26.31 15.34 -17.36
N GLU A 116 -26.68 14.32 -18.13
CA GLU A 116 -25.81 13.71 -19.14
C GLU A 116 -25.64 14.73 -20.29
N GLU A 117 -24.47 15.35 -20.40
CA GLU A 117 -24.08 16.07 -21.61
C GLU A 117 -23.66 15.05 -22.68
N ASP A 118 -24.33 15.13 -23.82
CA ASP A 118 -24.12 14.30 -25.00
C ASP A 118 -22.78 14.69 -25.69
N ILE A 119 -21.75 13.89 -25.46
CA ILE A 119 -20.38 14.05 -26.01
C ILE A 119 -20.24 13.54 -27.45
N THR A 120 -21.33 13.19 -28.14
CA THR A 120 -21.27 12.60 -29.49
C THR A 120 -21.01 13.58 -30.63
N ALA A 121 -21.02 14.90 -30.38
CA ALA A 121 -20.89 15.91 -31.42
C ALA A 121 -19.45 16.13 -31.96
N ASP A 122 -18.41 15.54 -31.34
CA ASP A 122 -17.00 15.81 -31.68
C ASP A 122 -16.33 14.67 -32.48
N LEU A 123 -17.09 13.68 -32.95
CA LEU A 123 -16.55 12.53 -33.70
C LEU A 123 -16.78 12.60 -35.22
N ASP A 124 -17.63 13.52 -35.70
CA ASP A 124 -17.96 13.61 -37.13
C ASP A 124 -16.93 14.42 -37.96
N ASP A 125 -16.02 15.16 -37.32
CA ASP A 125 -15.00 15.98 -38.00
C ASP A 125 -13.65 15.25 -38.21
N LEU A 126 -13.59 13.94 -37.95
CA LEU A 126 -12.35 13.14 -38.00
C LEU A 126 -12.22 12.21 -39.22
N PHE A 127 -13.10 12.33 -40.23
CA PHE A 127 -13.04 11.54 -41.47
C PHE A 127 -12.83 12.37 -42.73
#